data_AF-A0A839LQD0-F1
#
_entry.id   AF-A0A839LQD0-F1
#
_cell.length_a   1.000
_cell.length_b   1.000
_cell.length_c   1.000
_cell.angle_alpha   90.00
_cell.angle_beta   90.00
_cell.angle_gamma   90.00
#
_symmetry.space_group_name_H-M   'P 1'
#
loop_
_entity.id
_entity.type
_entity.pdbx_description
1 polymer ?
#
loop_
_entity_poly.entity_id
_entity_poly.type
_entity_poly.pdbx_seq_one_letter_code
_entity_poly.pdbx_strand_id
1 'polypeptide(L)' 'MSPLAKAVLADPLAKGQLRHYLAHKSAIAAQAAQSSTDAPAAESPLATVIELKADGGRTRKLTPVVVPRAA' A
#
# COMPACT_ATOMS: atom_id res chain seq x y z
N MET A 1 7.43 11.15 12.16
CA MET A 1 7.21 9.80 11.57
C MET A 1 6.46 8.94 12.58
N SER A 2 5.35 8.29 12.17
CA SER A 2 4.49 7.56 13.12
C SER A 2 5.17 6.27 13.64
N PRO A 3 4.89 5.85 14.88
CA PRO A 3 5.42 4.58 15.43
C PRO A 3 5.04 3.35 14.59
N LEU A 4 3.82 3.32 14.06
CA LEU A 4 3.35 2.26 13.17
C LEU A 4 4.17 2.18 11.88
N ALA A 5 4.49 3.33 11.26
CA ALA A 5 5.32 3.36 10.06
C ALA A 5 6.73 2.84 10.34
N LYS A 6 7.30 3.16 11.52
CA LYS A 6 8.60 2.60 11.94
C LYS A 6 8.54 1.08 12.08
N ALA A 7 7.49 0.54 12.70
CA ALA A 7 7.31 -0.90 12.87
C ALA A 7 7.19 -1.64 11.52
N VAL A 8 6.40 -1.12 10.57
CA VAL A 8 6.26 -1.70 9.22
C VAL A 8 7.60 -1.70 8.47
N LEU A 9 8.41 -0.65 8.63
CA LEU A 9 9.71 -0.56 7.96
C LEU A 9 10.81 -1.39 8.65
N ALA A 10 10.62 -1.75 9.92
CA ALA A 10 11.52 -2.62 10.67
C ALA A 10 11.26 -4.12 10.42
N ASP A 11 10.01 -4.51 10.16
CA ASP A 11 9.65 -5.90 9.79
C ASP A 11 9.98 -6.18 8.31
N PRO A 12 10.86 -7.16 8.00
CA PRO A 12 11.27 -7.44 6.62
C PRO A 12 10.13 -7.88 5.69
N LEU A 13 9.16 -8.64 6.21
CA LEU A 13 8.01 -9.11 5.46
C LEU A 13 7.05 -7.96 5.17
N ALA A 14 6.69 -7.21 6.21
CA ALA A 14 5.79 -6.07 6.10
C ALA A 14 6.36 -5.00 5.16
N LYS A 15 7.67 -4.76 5.23
CA LYS A 15 8.39 -3.87 4.31
C LYS A 15 8.35 -4.36 2.86
N GLY A 16 8.51 -5.66 2.63
CA GLY A 16 8.40 -6.26 1.29
C GLY A 16 7.01 -6.09 0.70
N GLN A 17 5.97 -6.38 1.50
CA GLN A 17 4.57 -6.20 1.11
C GLN A 17 4.23 -4.74 0.82
N LEU A 18 4.74 -3.80 1.63
CA LEU A 18 4.59 -2.37 1.38
C LEU A 18 5.23 -1.95 0.04
N ARG A 19 6.46 -2.42 -0.25
CA ARG A 19 7.13 -2.13 -1.53
C ARG A 19 6.35 -2.68 -2.72
N HIS A 20 5.83 -3.89 -2.62
CA HIS A 20 5.03 -4.53 -3.65
C HIS A 20 3.74 -3.73 -3.93
N TYR A 21 3.04 -3.32 -2.86
CA TYR A 21 1.85 -2.47 -2.97
C TYR A 21 2.15 -1.15 -3.69
N LEU A 22 3.22 -0.45 -3.29
CA LEU A 22 3.60 0.83 -3.89
C LEU A 22 4.00 0.67 -5.37
N ALA A 23 4.71 -0.42 -5.72
CA ALA A 23 5.08 -0.71 -7.10
C ALA A 23 3.85 -0.96 -7.98
N HIS A 24 2.93 -1.84 -7.56
CA HIS A 24 1.71 -2.11 -8.33
C HIS A 24 0.79 -0.90 -8.45
N LYS A 25 0.62 -0.11 -7.38
CA LYS A 25 -0.21 1.11 -7.46
C LYS A 25 0.43 2.18 -8.34
N SER A 26 1.76 2.32 -8.34
CA SER A 26 2.45 3.24 -9.24
C SER A 26 2.27 2.84 -10.70
N ALA A 27 2.28 1.54 -11.01
CA ALA A 27 1.99 1.04 -12.36
C ALA A 27 0.55 1.33 -12.79
N ILE A 28 -0.43 1.20 -11.89
CA ILE A 28 -1.84 1.47 -12.19
C ILE A 28 -2.10 2.98 -12.30
N ALA A 29 -1.51 3.81 -11.43
CA ALA A 29 -1.62 5.26 -11.51
C ALA A 29 -0.92 5.83 -12.76
N ALA A 30 0.23 5.26 -13.17
CA ALA A 30 0.91 5.64 -14.41
C ALA A 30 0.11 5.26 -15.65
N GLN A 31 -0.54 4.08 -15.65
CA GLN A 31 -1.44 3.67 -16.74
C GLN A 31 -2.72 4.51 -16.81
N ALA A 32 -3.27 4.92 -15.66
CA ALA A 32 -4.40 5.85 -15.60
C ALA A 32 -4.03 7.27 -16.07
N ALA A 33 -2.81 7.74 -15.78
CA ALA A 33 -2.32 9.04 -16.24
C ALA A 33 -2.01 9.10 -17.75
N GLN A 34 -1.82 7.94 -18.40
CA GLN A 34 -1.60 7.83 -19.85
C GLN A 34 -2.88 7.56 -20.65
N SER A 35 -3.97 7.18 -19.99
CA SER A 35 -5.27 6.89 -20.61
C SER A 35 -6.27 8.00 -20.29
N SER A 36 -6.17 9.13 -20.99
CA SER A 36 -7.24 10.12 -21.05
C SER A 36 -8.37 9.62 -21.95
N THR A 37 -9.09 8.60 -21.51
CA THR A 37 -10.38 8.22 -22.10
C THR A 37 -11.22 7.58 -21.01
N ASP A 38 -12.42 8.15 -20.87
CA ASP A 38 -13.52 7.76 -20.00
C ASP A 38 -13.74 6.24 -20.00
N ALA A 39 -13.19 5.56 -18.99
CA ALA A 39 -13.35 4.13 -18.77
C ALA A 39 -13.43 3.88 -17.26
N PRO A 40 -14.33 2.97 -16.82
CA PRO A 40 -14.85 2.95 -15.47
C PRO A 40 -13.75 2.69 -14.45
N ALA A 41 -13.96 3.11 -13.20
CA ALA A 41 -13.10 2.84 -12.05
C ALA A 41 -12.86 1.33 -11.93
N ALA A 42 -11.83 0.86 -12.63
CA ALA A 42 -11.47 -0.55 -12.68
C ALA A 42 -11.20 -1.01 -11.26
N GLU A 43 -11.88 -2.09 -10.91
CA GLU A 43 -11.94 -2.74 -9.62
C GLU A 43 -10.63 -2.57 -8.85
N SER A 44 -10.76 -2.09 -7.60
CA SER A 44 -9.62 -1.85 -6.71
C SER A 44 -8.63 -3.02 -6.78
N PRO A 45 -7.39 -2.79 -7.22
CA PRO A 45 -6.43 -3.86 -7.43
C PRO A 45 -6.16 -4.49 -6.08
N LEU A 46 -6.62 -5.73 -5.90
CA LEU A 46 -6.41 -6.65 -4.78
C LEU A 46 -5.84 -5.94 -3.54
N ALA A 47 -6.72 -5.54 -2.62
CA ALA A 47 -6.34 -4.90 -1.36
C ALA A 47 -5.14 -5.62 -0.75
N THR A 48 -3.94 -5.08 -0.94
CA THR A 48 -2.71 -5.75 -0.51
C THR A 48 -2.66 -5.57 0.99
N VAL A 49 -2.99 -6.63 1.72
CA VAL A 49 -2.90 -6.65 3.17
C VAL A 49 -1.43 -6.74 3.55
N ILE A 50 -0.94 -5.75 4.29
CA ILE A 50 0.37 -5.80 4.94
C ILE A 50 0.18 -6.51 6.28
N GLU A 51 0.88 -7.61 6.45
CA GLU A 51 0.93 -8.35 7.70
C GLU A 51 2.13 -7.88 8.52
N LEU A 52 1.87 -7.35 9.70
CA LEU A 52 2.89 -6.90 10.63
C LEU A 52 2.87 -7.79 11.87
N LYS A 53 3.99 -8.41 12.22
CA LYS A 53 4.12 -9.11 13.51
C LYS A 53 4.30 -8.07 14.61
N ALA A 54 3.41 -8.08 15.60
CA ALA A 54 3.54 -7.28 16.81
C ALA A 54 4.37 -8.03 17.85
N ASP A 55 5.00 -7.28 18.75
CA ASP A 55 5.93 -7.79 19.79
C ASP A 55 5.33 -8.83 20.74
N GLY A 56 3.99 -8.99 20.75
CA GLY A 56 3.27 -10.02 21.52
C GLY A 56 2.89 -11.28 20.74
N GLY A 57 3.57 -11.58 19.62
CA GLY A 57 3.31 -12.77 18.79
C GLY A 57 2.01 -12.71 17.96
N ARG A 58 1.30 -11.58 18.00
CA ARG A 58 0.07 -11.36 17.22
C ARG A 58 0.39 -10.72 15.88
N THR A 59 -0.23 -11.21 14.81
CA THR A 59 -0.15 -10.58 13.48
C THR A 59 -1.26 -9.55 13.31
N ARG A 60 -0.89 -8.32 12.92
CA ARG A 60 -1.82 -7.26 12.55
C ARG A 60 -1.93 -7.18 11.04
N LYS A 61 -3.16 -7.11 10.53
CA LYS A 61 -3.46 -6.91 9.10
C LYS A 61 -3.73 -5.43 8.85
N LEU A 62 -2.97 -4.81 7.96
CA LEU A 62 -3.06 -3.40 7.62
C LEU A 62 -3.41 -3.26 6.14
N THR A 63 -4.44 -2.49 5.82
CA THR A 63 -4.77 -2.12 4.43
C THR A 63 -4.20 -0.73 4.15
N PRO A 64 -3.24 -0.59 3.23
CA PRO A 64 -2.67 0.71 2.92
C PRO A 64 -3.69 1.62 2.23
N VAL A 65 -3.77 2.87 2.68
CA VAL A 65 -4.54 3.93 2.02
C VAL A 65 -3.57 5.03 1.61
N VAL A 66 -3.59 5.43 0.35
CA VAL A 66 -2.81 6.56 -0.15
C VAL A 66 -3.70 7.79 -0.16
N VAL A 67 -3.35 8.76 0.68
CA VAL A 67 -4.03 10.06 0.70
C VAL A 67 -3.18 11.04 -0.10
N PRO A 68 -3.75 11.74 -1.10
CA PRO A 68 -3.05 12.84 -1.78
C PRO A 68 -2.56 13.85 -0.74
N ARG A 69 -1.30 14.30 -0.90
CA ARG A 69 -0.80 15.37 -0.05
C ARG A 69 -1.58 16.65 -0.38
N ALA A 70 -2.27 17.21 0.60
CA ALA A 70 -2.86 18.54 0.45
C ALA A 70 -1.74 19.56 0.17
N ALA A 71 -2.00 20.46 -0.79
CA ALA A 71 -1.05 21.46 -1.26
C ALA A 71 -0.63 22.43 -0.15
#